data_AF-A0A8T4SQ28-F1
#
_entry.id   AF-A0A8T4SQ28-F1
#
_cell.length_a   1.000
_cell.length_b   1.000
_cell.length_c   1.000
_cell.angle_alpha   90.00
_cell.angle_beta   90.00
_cell.angle_gamma   90.00
#
_symmetry.space_group_name_H-M   'P 1'
#
loop_
_entity.id
_entity.type
_entity.pdbx_description
1 polymer ?
#
loop_
_entity_poly.entity_id
_entity_poly.type
_entity_poly.pdbx_seq_one_letter_code
_entity_poly.pdbx_strand_id
1 'polypeptide(L)'
;MRELAIMANKDYPIVYNTLKELEKNKIIRIKKIGNSNVCEFSFSYESISIMSFLDEQHALSKNIPNINKILEFKDFLDDILLVTGSYAKEKQNKSSDIDLVIITKENAFNKQKLIENLTSLYLPKIHAFVITQKDFKEMLLDSKANFGKEMFKSRLLFKNTFRYYELLKEAIENGFRG
;
A
#
# COMPACT_ATOMS: atom_id res chain seq x y z
N MET A 1 14.26 -6.14 -17.96
CA MET A 1 14.84 -4.78 -18.06
C MET A 1 14.32 -3.98 -19.23
N ARG A 2 14.37 -4.49 -20.47
CA ARG A 2 13.76 -3.80 -21.63
C ARG A 2 12.28 -3.51 -21.43
N GLU A 3 11.54 -4.45 -20.84
CA GLU A 3 10.13 -4.27 -20.47
C GLU A 3 9.93 -3.10 -19.50
N LEU A 4 10.78 -2.95 -18.48
CA LEU A 4 10.72 -1.81 -17.56
C LEU A 4 10.96 -0.47 -18.28
N ALA A 5 11.85 -0.44 -19.27
CA ALA A 5 12.08 0.74 -20.09
C ALA A 5 10.83 1.12 -20.91
N ILE A 6 10.15 0.11 -21.48
CA ILE A 6 8.88 0.30 -22.20
C ILE A 6 7.79 0.79 -21.23
N MET A 7 7.61 0.15 -20.07
CA MET A 7 6.60 0.53 -19.07
C MET A 7 6.81 1.93 -18.51
N ALA A 8 8.07 2.32 -18.29
CA ALA A 8 8.43 3.65 -17.82
C ALA A 8 8.38 4.72 -18.92
N ASN A 9 8.23 4.32 -20.18
CA ASN A 9 8.37 5.19 -21.35
C ASN A 9 9.71 5.97 -21.33
N LYS A 10 10.81 5.26 -21.11
CA LYS A 10 12.18 5.80 -21.02
C LYS A 10 13.15 4.98 -21.87
N ASP A 11 14.24 5.60 -22.29
CA ASP A 11 15.28 4.91 -23.06
C ASP A 11 15.96 3.82 -22.25
N TYR A 12 16.27 2.71 -22.93
CA TYR A 12 16.90 1.54 -22.31
C TYR A 12 18.19 1.87 -21.54
N PRO A 13 19.15 2.65 -22.08
CA PRO A 13 20.38 2.96 -21.35
C PRO A 13 20.12 3.70 -20.03
N ILE A 14 19.14 4.62 -20.01
CA ILE A 14 18.76 5.36 -18.81
C ILE A 14 18.25 4.38 -17.75
N VAL A 15 17.26 3.55 -18.11
CA VAL A 15 16.67 2.59 -17.17
C VAL A 15 17.70 1.56 -16.71
N TYR A 16 18.56 1.07 -17.60
CA TYR A 16 19.62 0.15 -17.23
C TYR A 16 20.57 0.75 -16.19
N ASN A 17 21.08 1.96 -16.43
CA ASN A 17 21.99 2.64 -15.52
C ASN A 17 21.33 2.94 -14.18
N THR A 18 20.08 3.43 -14.19
CA THR A 18 19.31 3.67 -12.97
C THR A 18 19.11 2.38 -12.17
N LEU A 19 18.74 1.26 -12.81
CA LEU A 19 18.57 -0.02 -12.12
C LEU A 19 19.89 -0.51 -11.51
N LYS A 20 21.03 -0.30 -12.18
CA LYS A 20 22.35 -0.64 -11.62
C LYS A 20 22.73 0.22 -10.43
N GLU A 21 22.38 1.50 -10.45
CA GLU A 21 22.57 2.38 -9.30
C GLU A 21 21.68 1.98 -8.12
N LEU A 22 20.40 1.69 -8.37
CA LEU A 22 19.47 1.20 -7.34
C LEU A 22 19.93 -0.14 -6.74
N GLU A 23 20.48 -1.05 -7.55
CA GLU A 23 21.09 -2.30 -7.08
C GLU A 23 22.31 -2.03 -6.19
N LYS A 24 23.20 -1.14 -6.62
CA LYS A 24 24.40 -0.74 -5.83
C LYS A 24 24.01 -0.15 -4.47
N ASN A 25 22.95 0.65 -4.43
CA ASN A 25 22.41 1.24 -3.22
C ASN A 25 21.53 0.28 -2.40
N LYS A 26 21.44 -1.00 -2.80
CA LYS A 26 20.64 -2.04 -2.17
C LYS A 26 19.15 -1.70 -2.09
N ILE A 27 18.65 -0.85 -2.98
CA ILE A 27 17.22 -0.51 -3.07
C ILE A 27 16.46 -1.66 -3.74
N ILE A 28 17.05 -2.23 -4.78
CA ILE A 28 16.54 -3.40 -5.49
C ILE A 28 17.59 -4.52 -5.49
N ARG A 29 17.15 -5.73 -5.81
CA ARG A 29 17.99 -6.89 -6.10
C ARG A 29 17.73 -7.32 -7.53
N ILE A 30 18.78 -7.61 -8.30
CA ILE A 30 18.64 -8.09 -9.66
C ILE A 30 19.12 -9.53 -9.70
N LYS A 31 18.24 -10.46 -10.05
CA LYS A 31 18.54 -11.89 -10.17
C LYS A 31 18.38 -12.32 -11.62
N LYS A 32 19.30 -13.14 -12.11
CA LYS A 32 19.17 -13.78 -13.41
C LYS A 32 18.37 -15.07 -13.26
N ILE A 33 17.22 -15.15 -13.92
CA ILE A 33 16.37 -16.35 -13.97
C ILE A 33 16.25 -16.75 -15.44
N GLY A 34 16.89 -17.86 -15.80
CA GLY A 34 17.07 -18.25 -17.20
C GLY A 34 17.81 -17.18 -18.01
N ASN A 35 17.15 -16.67 -19.05
CA ASN A 35 17.68 -15.59 -19.90
C ASN A 35 17.22 -14.17 -19.49
N SER A 36 16.45 -14.05 -18.41
CA SER A 36 15.85 -12.79 -17.98
C SER A 36 16.47 -12.28 -16.69
N ASN A 37 16.61 -10.95 -16.59
CA ASN A 37 16.92 -10.28 -15.33
C ASN A 37 15.62 -9.86 -14.65
N VAL A 38 15.35 -10.47 -13.49
CA VAL A 38 14.23 -10.14 -12.60
C VAL A 38 14.72 -9.12 -11.58
N CYS A 39 14.02 -8.00 -11.48
CA CYS A 39 14.29 -6.95 -10.51
C CYS A 39 13.29 -7.08 -9.36
N GLU A 40 13.77 -7.29 -8.15
CA GLU A 40 12.98 -7.45 -6.95
C GLU A 40 13.26 -6.31 -5.97
N PHE A 41 12.25 -5.91 -5.21
CA PHE A 41 12.46 -4.96 -4.13
C PHE A 41 13.30 -5.60 -3.01
N SER A 42 14.29 -4.90 -2.48
CA SER A 42 15.23 -5.52 -1.54
C SER A 42 14.68 -5.67 -0.12
N PHE A 43 13.61 -4.92 0.21
CA PHE A 43 13.04 -4.74 1.55
C PHE A 43 14.10 -4.39 2.63
N SER A 44 15.16 -3.66 2.25
CA SER A 44 16.05 -2.99 3.21
C SER A 44 15.33 -1.82 3.88
N TYR A 45 15.89 -1.31 4.98
CA TYR A 45 15.35 -0.14 5.67
C TYR A 45 15.24 1.08 4.74
N GLU A 46 16.30 1.36 3.98
CA GLU A 46 16.37 2.47 3.03
C GLU A 46 15.32 2.30 1.93
N SER A 47 15.18 1.07 1.43
CA SER A 47 14.22 0.73 0.38
C SER A 47 12.79 0.94 0.85
N ILE A 48 12.46 0.45 2.04
CA ILE A 48 11.14 0.62 2.66
C ILE A 48 10.89 2.12 2.91
N SER A 49 11.88 2.85 3.41
CA SER A 49 11.75 4.29 3.67
C SER A 49 11.41 5.08 2.40
N ILE A 50 12.13 4.82 1.31
CA ILE A 50 11.88 5.46 0.00
C ILE A 50 10.49 5.11 -0.51
N MET A 51 10.09 3.83 -0.49
CA MET A 51 8.76 3.44 -0.96
C MET A 51 7.65 4.04 -0.13
N SER A 52 7.84 4.09 1.19
CA SER A 52 6.85 4.66 2.09
C SER A 52 6.61 6.12 1.78
N PHE A 53 7.69 6.88 1.60
CA PHE A 53 7.61 8.26 1.21
C PHE A 53 6.92 8.44 -0.16
N LEU A 54 7.32 7.65 -1.17
CA LEU A 54 6.73 7.74 -2.51
C LEU A 54 5.23 7.39 -2.53
N ASP A 55 4.83 6.31 -1.86
CA ASP A 55 3.43 5.89 -1.79
C ASP A 55 2.58 6.93 -1.01
N GLU A 56 3.11 7.51 0.07
CA GLU A 56 2.42 8.59 0.81
C GLU A 56 2.26 9.85 -0.04
N GLN A 57 3.32 10.31 -0.70
CA GLN A 57 3.22 11.46 -1.62
C GLN A 57 2.24 11.17 -2.77
N HIS A 58 2.27 9.95 -3.30
CA HIS A 58 1.33 9.53 -4.34
C HIS A 58 -0.11 9.56 -3.83
N ALA A 59 -0.39 8.99 -2.66
CA ALA A 59 -1.72 9.00 -2.06
C ALA A 59 -2.22 10.41 -1.75
N LEU A 60 -1.37 11.26 -1.17
CA LEU A 60 -1.69 12.67 -0.88
C LEU A 60 -1.91 13.51 -2.14
N SER A 61 -1.26 13.15 -3.25
CA SER A 61 -1.53 13.78 -4.55
C SER A 61 -2.93 13.44 -5.09
N LYS A 62 -3.55 12.35 -4.59
CA LYS A 62 -4.93 12.01 -4.92
C LYS A 62 -5.87 12.83 -4.05
N ASN A 63 -6.79 13.54 -4.71
CA ASN A 63 -7.81 14.33 -4.02
C ASN A 63 -8.96 13.42 -3.55
N ILE A 64 -8.71 12.60 -2.53
CA ILE A 64 -9.74 11.74 -1.93
C ILE A 64 -10.61 12.57 -0.98
N PRO A 65 -11.93 12.65 -1.21
CA PRO A 65 -12.82 13.47 -0.37
C PRO A 65 -12.75 13.10 1.11
N ASN A 66 -12.73 14.12 1.97
CA ASN A 66 -12.71 14.02 3.44
C ASN A 66 -11.52 13.26 4.06
N ILE A 67 -10.55 12.77 3.27
CA ILE A 67 -9.44 11.98 3.82
C ILE A 67 -8.61 12.76 4.84
N ASN A 68 -8.34 14.05 4.57
CA ASN A 68 -7.55 14.91 5.47
C ASN A 68 -8.17 15.02 6.87
N LYS A 69 -9.51 15.09 6.97
CA LYS A 69 -10.22 15.11 8.25
C LYS A 69 -9.99 13.83 9.07
N ILE A 70 -9.81 12.70 8.39
CA ILE A 70 -9.56 11.40 9.02
C ILE A 70 -8.09 11.30 9.43
N LEU A 71 -7.17 11.80 8.60
CA LEU A 71 -5.72 11.80 8.89
C LEU A 71 -5.36 12.60 10.14
N GLU A 72 -6.11 13.66 10.43
CA GLU A 72 -5.96 14.54 11.60
C GLU A 72 -6.50 13.92 12.90
N PHE A 73 -7.25 12.83 12.82
CA PHE A 73 -7.92 12.26 13.99
C PHE A 73 -6.95 11.50 14.89
N LYS A 74 -6.93 11.86 16.17
CA LYS A 74 -5.89 11.40 17.13
C LYS A 74 -5.95 9.90 17.41
N ASP A 75 -7.15 9.33 17.45
CA ASP A 75 -7.34 7.90 17.76
C ASP A 75 -6.75 6.95 16.69
N PHE A 76 -6.41 7.48 15.51
CA PHE A 76 -5.79 6.74 14.40
C PHE A 76 -4.36 7.20 14.11
N LEU A 77 -3.67 7.86 15.05
CA LEU A 77 -2.30 8.36 14.84
C LEU A 77 -1.28 7.24 14.59
N ASP A 78 -1.40 6.13 15.31
CA ASP A 78 -0.46 5.01 15.25
C ASP A 78 -0.90 3.88 14.30
N ASP A 79 -2.02 4.07 13.60
CA ASP A 79 -2.59 3.07 12.69
C ASP A 79 -2.15 3.30 11.25
N ILE A 80 -2.13 2.23 10.46
CA ILE A 80 -1.93 2.35 9.01
C ILE A 80 -3.26 2.73 8.40
N LEU A 81 -3.29 3.83 7.65
CA LEU A 81 -4.49 4.29 6.94
C LEU A 81 -4.27 4.17 5.44
N LEU A 82 -5.19 3.50 4.77
CA LEU A 82 -5.17 3.37 3.33
C LEU A 82 -6.57 3.41 2.73
N VAL A 83 -6.65 3.77 1.45
CA VAL A 83 -7.87 3.65 0.66
C VAL A 83 -7.67 2.57 -0.37
N THR A 84 -8.69 1.72 -0.57
CA THR A 84 -8.70 0.65 -1.58
C THR A 84 -9.88 0.87 -2.56
N GLY A 85 -10.22 -0.14 -3.33
CA GLY A 85 -11.43 -0.14 -4.15
C GLY A 85 -11.34 0.77 -5.36
N SER A 86 -12.48 1.36 -5.74
CA SER A 86 -12.62 2.11 -6.99
C SER A 86 -11.75 3.37 -7.03
N TYR A 87 -11.61 4.07 -5.90
CA TYR A 87 -10.77 5.26 -5.77
C TYR A 87 -9.28 4.95 -5.94
N ALA A 88 -8.79 3.85 -5.35
CA ALA A 88 -7.41 3.41 -5.53
C ALA A 88 -7.11 2.96 -6.97
N LYS A 89 -8.13 2.52 -7.71
CA LYS A 89 -8.02 2.10 -9.12
C LYS A 89 -8.26 3.23 -10.12
N GLU A 90 -8.58 4.43 -9.66
CA GLU A 90 -9.01 5.57 -10.49
C GLU A 90 -10.23 5.26 -11.38
N LYS A 91 -11.12 4.38 -10.89
CA LYS A 91 -12.34 3.93 -11.59
C LYS A 91 -13.62 4.37 -10.88
N GLN A 92 -13.50 5.24 -9.88
CA GLN A 92 -14.64 5.80 -9.16
C GLN A 92 -15.52 6.65 -10.08
N ASN A 93 -16.82 6.63 -9.79
CA ASN A 93 -17.84 7.50 -10.37
C ASN A 93 -18.48 8.34 -9.25
N LYS A 94 -19.42 9.23 -9.60
CA LYS A 94 -20.08 10.14 -8.63
C LYS A 94 -20.84 9.41 -7.51
N SER A 95 -21.24 8.16 -7.72
CA SER A 95 -21.94 7.31 -6.75
C SER A 95 -21.02 6.32 -6.04
N SER A 96 -19.70 6.39 -6.27
CA SER A 96 -18.76 5.46 -5.65
C SER A 96 -18.47 5.85 -4.20
N ASP A 97 -18.57 4.85 -3.32
CA ASP A 97 -18.15 4.94 -1.93
C ASP A 97 -16.61 4.90 -1.83
N ILE A 98 -16.08 5.47 -0.74
CA ILE A 98 -14.65 5.39 -0.41
C ILE A 98 -14.44 4.18 0.51
N ASP A 99 -13.70 3.19 0.04
CA ASP A 99 -13.30 2.04 0.85
C ASP A 99 -12.07 2.40 1.69
N LEU A 100 -12.30 2.86 2.91
CA LEU A 100 -11.25 3.22 3.87
C LEU A 100 -10.86 1.99 4.68
N VAL A 101 -9.56 1.75 4.83
CA VAL A 101 -9.03 0.68 5.66
C VAL A 101 -8.11 1.27 6.72
N ILE A 102 -8.31 0.81 7.95
CA ILE A 102 -7.46 1.12 9.11
C ILE A 102 -6.88 -0.20 9.62
N ILE A 103 -5.56 -0.34 9.56
CA ILE A 103 -4.86 -1.50 10.13
C ILE A 103 -4.27 -1.08 11.48
N THR A 104 -4.88 -1.58 12.55
CA THR A 104 -4.52 -1.25 13.94
C THR A 104 -3.70 -2.38 14.58
N LYS A 105 -2.93 -2.05 15.62
CA LYS A 105 -2.30 -3.10 16.46
C LYS A 105 -3.35 -3.96 17.17
N GLU A 106 -4.36 -3.30 17.73
CA GLU A 106 -5.38 -3.89 18.60
C GLU A 106 -6.67 -3.05 18.59
N ASN A 107 -7.70 -3.49 19.33
CA ASN A 107 -8.96 -2.77 19.51
C ASN A 107 -9.74 -2.46 18.22
N ALA A 108 -9.63 -3.34 17.21
CA ALA A 108 -10.27 -3.15 15.91
C ALA A 108 -11.77 -2.87 16.01
N PHE A 109 -12.50 -3.60 16.87
CA PHE A 109 -13.95 -3.41 17.06
C PHE A 109 -14.34 -2.01 17.57
N ASN A 110 -13.63 -1.48 18.56
CA ASN A 110 -13.93 -0.16 19.11
C ASN A 110 -13.59 0.94 18.08
N LYS A 111 -12.45 0.79 17.39
CA LYS A 111 -12.03 1.69 16.33
C LYS A 111 -12.98 1.66 15.12
N GLN A 112 -13.52 0.48 14.77
CA GLN A 112 -14.57 0.32 13.75
C GLN A 112 -15.78 1.19 14.07
N LYS A 113 -16.35 1.07 15.28
CA LYS A 113 -17.48 1.90 15.71
C LYS A 113 -17.15 3.39 15.68
N LEU A 114 -15.95 3.76 16.12
CA LEU A 114 -15.51 5.15 16.15
C LEU A 114 -15.46 5.75 14.75
N ILE A 115 -14.83 5.07 13.79
CA ILE A 115 -14.72 5.59 12.41
C ILE A 115 -16.07 5.59 11.70
N GLU A 116 -16.93 4.58 11.90
CA GLU A 116 -18.29 4.56 11.35
C GLU A 116 -19.13 5.73 11.86
N ASN A 117 -19.08 6.02 13.17
CA ASN A 117 -19.77 7.16 13.74
C ASN A 117 -19.22 8.48 13.18
N LEU A 118 -17.89 8.63 13.14
CA LEU A 118 -17.22 9.82 12.61
C LEU A 118 -17.60 10.11 11.16
N THR A 119 -17.73 9.06 10.35
CA THR A 119 -17.93 9.18 8.89
C THR A 119 -19.38 9.02 8.45
N SER A 120 -20.31 8.78 9.38
CA SER A 120 -21.73 8.51 9.12
C SER A 120 -22.45 9.57 8.25
N LEU A 121 -21.99 10.82 8.32
CA LEU A 121 -22.56 11.97 7.60
C LEU A 121 -21.68 12.41 6.41
N TYR A 122 -20.60 11.70 6.09
CA TYR A 122 -19.69 12.11 5.03
C TYR A 122 -20.28 11.79 3.66
N LEU A 123 -20.04 12.72 2.72
CA LEU A 123 -20.35 12.56 1.31
C LEU A 123 -19.06 12.74 0.50
N PRO A 124 -18.73 11.82 -0.43
CA PRO A 124 -19.33 10.50 -0.64
C PRO A 124 -19.24 9.62 0.62
N LYS A 125 -20.08 8.57 0.67
CA LYS A 125 -20.11 7.64 1.81
C LYS A 125 -18.75 6.97 1.95
N ILE A 126 -18.30 6.83 3.20
CA ILE A 126 -17.10 6.08 3.52
C ILE A 126 -17.52 4.74 4.08
N HIS A 127 -17.04 3.67 3.45
CA HIS A 127 -17.14 2.32 3.97
C HIS A 127 -15.81 1.99 4.65
N ALA A 128 -15.79 2.08 5.97
CA ALA A 128 -14.60 1.87 6.76
C ALA A 128 -14.46 0.39 7.16
N PHE A 129 -13.25 -0.14 7.08
CA PHE A 129 -12.88 -1.45 7.58
C PHE A 129 -11.68 -1.34 8.50
N VAL A 130 -11.84 -1.79 9.73
CA VAL A 130 -10.79 -1.82 10.73
C VAL A 130 -10.41 -3.26 11.00
N ILE A 131 -9.15 -3.60 10.73
CA ILE A 131 -8.60 -4.94 10.95
C ILE A 131 -7.32 -4.85 11.78
N THR A 132 -6.95 -5.93 12.45
CA THR A 132 -5.67 -5.96 13.15
C THR A 132 -4.52 -6.25 12.18
N GLN A 133 -3.30 -5.88 12.57
CA GLN A 133 -2.08 -6.24 11.83
C GLN A 133 -1.91 -7.76 11.73
N LYS A 134 -2.38 -8.50 12.74
CA LYS A 134 -2.40 -9.97 12.71
C LYS A 134 -3.34 -10.46 11.62
N ASP A 135 -4.60 -10.00 11.62
CA ASP A 135 -5.60 -10.39 10.62
C ASP A 135 -5.09 -10.08 9.21
N PHE A 136 -4.52 -8.89 9.01
CA PHE A 136 -3.97 -8.49 7.72
C PHE A 136 -2.89 -9.45 7.23
N LYS A 137 -1.94 -9.84 8.10
CA LYS A 137 -0.90 -10.81 7.75
C LYS A 137 -1.50 -12.19 7.44
N GLU A 138 -2.45 -12.66 8.25
CA GLU A 138 -3.13 -13.93 8.00
C GLU A 138 -3.86 -13.94 6.65
N MET A 139 -4.53 -12.84 6.30
CA MET A 139 -5.18 -12.68 5.01
C MET A 139 -4.18 -12.71 3.84
N LEU A 140 -2.98 -12.14 4.00
CA LEU A 140 -1.95 -12.22 2.96
C LEU A 140 -1.45 -13.65 2.77
N LEU A 141 -1.28 -14.40 3.86
CA LEU A 141 -0.77 -15.77 3.86
C LEU A 141 -1.80 -16.82 3.41
N ASP A 142 -3.10 -16.53 3.53
CA ASP A 142 -4.15 -17.41 3.02
C ASP A 142 -3.95 -17.66 1.52
N SER A 143 -4.14 -18.90 1.07
CA SER A 143 -4.06 -19.27 -0.35
C SER A 143 -5.21 -18.70 -1.20
N LYS A 144 -6.39 -18.49 -0.62
CA LYS A 144 -7.60 -18.03 -1.32
C LYS A 144 -7.56 -16.55 -1.61
N ALA A 145 -8.36 -16.10 -2.58
CA ALA A 145 -8.61 -14.68 -2.78
C ALA A 145 -9.42 -14.14 -1.60
N ASN A 146 -9.00 -13.00 -1.05
CA ASN A 146 -9.67 -12.33 0.05
C ASN A 146 -9.37 -10.82 -0.01
N PHE A 147 -10.03 -10.08 0.88
CA PHE A 147 -9.88 -8.62 0.96
C PHE A 147 -8.44 -8.17 1.25
N GLY A 148 -7.67 -8.92 2.04
CA GLY A 148 -6.23 -8.72 2.27
C GLY A 148 -5.43 -8.57 0.98
N LYS A 149 -5.62 -9.52 0.07
CA LYS A 149 -4.97 -9.53 -1.24
C LYS A 149 -5.48 -8.45 -2.17
N GLU A 150 -6.74 -8.07 -2.07
CA GLU A 150 -7.28 -6.94 -2.84
C GLU A 150 -6.63 -5.62 -2.40
N MET A 151 -6.51 -5.41 -1.08
CA MET A 151 -5.79 -4.26 -0.51
C MET A 151 -4.33 -4.24 -0.94
N PHE A 152 -3.64 -5.39 -0.95
CA PHE A 152 -2.28 -5.47 -1.47
C PHE A 152 -2.19 -5.02 -2.93
N LYS A 153 -3.10 -5.48 -3.79
CA LYS A 153 -3.08 -5.20 -5.24
C LYS A 153 -3.41 -3.76 -5.59
N SER A 154 -4.26 -3.09 -4.83
CA SER A 154 -4.76 -1.76 -5.17
C SER A 154 -5.01 -0.94 -3.92
N ARG A 155 -4.12 0.01 -3.65
CA ARG A 155 -4.16 0.84 -2.44
C ARG A 155 -3.57 2.23 -2.68
N LEU A 156 -4.03 3.18 -1.89
CA LEU A 156 -3.40 4.47 -1.65
C LEU A 156 -3.05 4.53 -0.16
N LEU A 157 -1.76 4.55 0.18
CA LEU A 157 -1.28 4.52 1.56
C LEU A 157 -1.09 5.95 2.06
N PHE A 158 -1.85 6.37 3.07
CA PHE A 158 -1.83 7.77 3.53
C PHE A 158 -1.03 7.98 4.81
N LYS A 159 -0.88 6.96 5.65
CA LYS A 159 -0.27 7.11 6.97
C LYS A 159 0.40 5.83 7.43
N ASN A 160 1.51 6.00 8.15
CA ASN A 160 2.31 4.92 8.73
C ASN A 160 2.73 3.87 7.68
N THR A 161 3.08 4.33 6.49
CA THR A 161 3.35 3.46 5.34
C THR A 161 4.60 2.61 5.51
N PHE A 162 5.58 3.12 6.27
CA PHE A 162 6.75 2.34 6.68
C PHE A 162 6.36 1.03 7.36
N ARG A 163 5.44 1.14 8.32
CA ARG A 163 4.91 -0.02 9.06
C ARG A 163 4.15 -1.00 8.17
N TYR A 164 3.42 -0.49 7.17
CA TYR A 164 2.75 -1.34 6.19
C TYR A 164 3.76 -2.23 5.44
N TYR A 165 4.87 -1.66 5.00
CA TYR A 165 5.92 -2.40 4.32
C TYR A 165 6.70 -3.34 5.24
N GLU A 166 6.85 -3.02 6.52
CA GLU A 166 7.37 -3.99 7.51
C GLU A 166 6.46 -5.22 7.62
N LEU A 167 5.13 -5.02 7.70
CA LEU A 167 4.18 -6.13 7.71
C LEU A 167 4.22 -6.96 6.42
N LEU A 168 4.37 -6.30 5.26
CA LEU A 168 4.53 -7.01 3.99
C LEU A 168 5.82 -7.81 3.94
N LYS A 169 6.93 -7.23 4.43
CA LYS A 169 8.22 -7.93 4.53
C LYS A 169 8.08 -9.19 5.38
N GLU A 170 7.49 -9.07 6.56
CA GLU A 170 7.20 -10.21 7.44
C GLU A 170 6.34 -11.26 6.72
N ALA A 171 5.27 -10.84 6.03
CA ALA A 171 4.41 -11.78 5.30
C ALA A 171 5.17 -12.51 4.18
N ILE A 172 6.05 -11.82 3.44
CA ILE A 172 6.88 -12.41 2.38
C ILE A 172 7.87 -13.43 2.97
N GLU A 173 8.51 -13.10 4.08
CA GLU A 173 9.39 -14.01 4.81
C GLU A 173 8.64 -15.26 5.31
N ASN A 174 7.33 -15.15 5.53
CA ASN A 174 6.44 -16.24 5.92
C ASN A 174 5.70 -16.91 4.74
N GLY A 175 6.08 -16.60 3.48
CA GLY A 175 5.61 -17.33 2.30
C GLY A 175 4.59 -16.62 1.42
N PHE A 176 4.22 -15.37 1.71
CA PHE A 176 3.45 -14.55 0.78
C PHE A 176 4.28 -14.22 -0.47
N ARG A 177 3.69 -14.35 -1.67
CA ARG A 177 4.40 -14.17 -2.95
C ARG A 177 3.90 -13.03 -3.84
N GLY A 178 2.87 -12.30 -3.40
CA GLY A 178 2.26 -11.21 -4.18
C GLY A 178 1.32 -11.70 -5.27
#